data_AF-A0A956Z5H1-F1
#
_entry.id   AF-A0A956Z5H1-F1
#
_cell.length_a   1.000
_cell.length_b   1.000
_cell.length_c   1.000
_cell.angle_alpha   90.00
_cell.angle_beta   90.00
_cell.angle_gamma   90.00
#
_symmetry.space_group_name_H-M   'P 1'
#
loop_
_entity.id
_entity.type
_entity.pdbx_description
1 polymer ?
#
loop_
_entity_poly.entity_id
_entity_poly.type
_entity_poly.pdbx_seq_one_letter_code
_entity_poly.pdbx_strand_id
1 'polypeptide(L)'
;MIFASNLGAPETPRLLKDKSWLCVEMAPHRGGVTHISADGKDVTLVAKTGTPNGCIMDTNGDIWVAETHPHPSLMHTTMDGHVEVYLDTVAGKGFLLPNDLCFSADGTLYMTDSGMLMSEWVVNGGLRPDWATAPFDGRVYAIDLKTKTVAALDWGLRFPNGLAFGPD
;
A
#
# COMPACT_ATOMS: atom_id res chain seq x y z
N MET A 1 -4.86 -6.06 -26.69
CA MET A 1 -3.50 -5.53 -26.47
C MET A 1 -3.20 -5.66 -24.99
N ILE A 2 -2.07 -6.23 -24.62
CA ILE A 2 -1.58 -6.22 -23.22
C ILE A 2 -0.82 -4.91 -23.05
N PHE A 3 -1.13 -4.12 -22.01
CA PHE A 3 -0.48 -2.83 -21.76
C PHE A 3 0.95 -3.02 -21.23
N ALA A 4 1.11 -3.81 -20.15
CA ALA A 4 2.41 -4.21 -19.58
C ALA A 4 2.33 -5.67 -19.11
N SER A 5 3.47 -6.38 -19.04
CA SER A 5 3.57 -7.77 -18.61
C SER A 5 4.85 -8.02 -17.80
N ASN A 6 5.03 -9.25 -17.31
CA ASN A 6 6.18 -9.66 -16.48
C ASN A 6 6.27 -8.95 -15.12
N LEU A 7 5.12 -8.57 -14.57
CA LEU A 7 4.99 -8.07 -13.20
C LEU A 7 4.75 -9.24 -12.23
N GLY A 8 5.29 -9.14 -11.02
CA GLY A 8 5.17 -10.12 -9.95
C GLY A 8 4.09 -9.74 -8.94
N ALA A 9 2.88 -10.29 -9.11
CA ALA A 9 1.71 -9.98 -8.29
C ALA A 9 1.50 -8.46 -8.14
N PRO A 10 1.22 -7.75 -9.25
CA PRO A 10 1.08 -6.30 -9.23
C PRO A 10 -0.21 -5.88 -8.52
N GLU A 11 -0.10 -4.83 -7.72
CA GLU A 11 -1.22 -4.17 -7.04
C GLU A 11 -1.16 -2.65 -7.28
N THR A 12 -2.29 -1.99 -7.05
CA THR A 12 -2.40 -0.52 -7.01
C THR A 12 -1.81 0.21 -8.23
N PRO A 13 -2.37 0.01 -9.45
CA PRO A 13 -2.00 0.83 -10.60
C PRO A 13 -2.44 2.29 -10.37
N ARG A 14 -1.49 3.23 -10.44
CA ARG A 14 -1.68 4.68 -10.29
C ARG A 14 -1.20 5.40 -11.54
N LEU A 15 -2.10 6.10 -12.21
CA LEU A 15 -1.76 6.97 -13.35
C LEU A 15 -1.11 8.26 -12.84
N LEU A 16 0.07 8.59 -13.39
CA LEU A 16 0.78 9.83 -13.09
C LEU A 16 0.43 10.94 -14.09
N LYS A 17 0.81 12.18 -13.76
CA LYS A 17 0.52 13.38 -14.58
C LYS A 17 1.12 13.31 -15.99
N ASP A 18 2.27 12.67 -16.13
CA ASP A 18 2.96 12.46 -17.42
C ASP A 18 2.41 11.27 -18.21
N LYS A 19 1.32 10.66 -17.73
CA LYS A 19 0.62 9.47 -18.27
C LYS A 19 1.39 8.16 -18.11
N SER A 20 2.54 8.18 -17.44
CA SER A 20 3.17 6.95 -16.95
C SER A 20 2.40 6.41 -15.74
N TRP A 21 2.78 5.23 -15.26
CA TRP A 21 2.11 4.57 -14.15
C TRP A 21 3.09 4.19 -13.04
N LEU A 22 2.60 4.21 -11.81
CA LEU A 22 3.18 3.43 -10.73
C LEU A 22 2.31 2.20 -10.45
N CYS A 23 2.94 1.13 -10.00
CA CYS A 23 2.29 0.07 -9.26
C CYS A 23 3.24 -0.41 -8.16
N VAL A 24 2.75 -1.31 -7.33
CA VAL A 24 3.60 -2.11 -6.46
C VAL A 24 3.58 -3.57 -6.91
N GLU A 25 4.65 -4.30 -6.64
CA GLU A 25 4.76 -5.73 -6.92
C GLU A 25 4.95 -6.49 -5.61
N MET A 26 4.06 -7.43 -5.29
CA MET A 26 4.11 -8.19 -4.03
C MET A 26 5.03 -9.42 -4.09
N ALA A 27 5.40 -9.89 -5.28
CA ALA A 27 6.16 -11.13 -5.38
C ALA A 27 7.59 -10.96 -4.84
N PRO A 28 8.11 -11.86 -3.98
CA PRO A 28 9.40 -11.66 -3.29
C PRO A 28 10.61 -11.35 -4.17
N HIS A 29 10.61 -11.79 -5.43
CA HIS A 29 11.71 -11.56 -6.38
C HIS A 29 11.70 -10.15 -7.00
N ARG A 30 10.57 -9.43 -6.91
CA ARG A 30 10.36 -8.08 -7.47
C ARG A 30 9.66 -7.11 -6.50
N GLY A 31 9.54 -7.51 -5.24
CA GLY A 31 8.99 -6.74 -4.12
C GLY A 31 9.38 -5.26 -4.13
N GLY A 32 8.41 -4.37 -4.34
CA GLY A 32 8.70 -2.93 -4.37
C GLY A 32 7.76 -2.10 -5.23
N VAL A 33 8.20 -0.86 -5.50
CA VAL A 33 7.51 0.11 -6.35
C VAL A 33 8.05 0.04 -7.77
N THR A 34 7.16 -0.12 -8.73
CA THR A 34 7.48 -0.22 -10.16
C THR A 34 6.88 0.93 -10.94
N HIS A 35 7.69 1.53 -11.80
CA HIS A 35 7.28 2.51 -12.79
C HIS A 35 7.08 1.84 -14.15
N ILE A 36 6.04 2.26 -14.85
CA ILE A 36 5.69 1.78 -16.18
C ILE A 36 5.53 3.00 -17.11
N SER A 37 6.22 3.01 -18.25
CA SER A 37 6.12 4.09 -19.23
C SER A 37 4.68 4.31 -19.72
N ALA A 38 4.40 5.50 -20.26
CA ALA A 38 3.07 5.85 -20.76
C ALA A 38 2.55 4.93 -21.89
N ASP A 39 3.46 4.26 -22.59
CA ASP A 39 3.14 3.28 -23.63
C ASP A 39 3.23 1.82 -23.16
N GLY A 40 3.52 1.59 -21.87
CA GLY A 40 3.54 0.28 -21.23
C GLY A 40 4.78 -0.58 -21.52
N LYS A 41 5.77 -0.05 -22.26
CA LYS A 41 6.91 -0.84 -22.76
C LYS A 41 8.09 -0.90 -21.80
N ASP A 42 8.36 0.18 -21.08
CA ASP A 42 9.45 0.23 -20.10
C ASP A 42 8.85 -0.03 -18.72
N VAL A 43 9.34 -1.08 -18.06
CA VAL A 43 8.91 -1.50 -16.72
C VAL A 43 10.14 -1.54 -15.82
N THR A 44 10.23 -0.59 -14.90
CA THR A 44 11.41 -0.37 -14.05
C THR A 44 11.04 -0.49 -12.59
N LEU A 45 11.71 -1.38 -11.85
CA LEU A 45 11.63 -1.39 -10.39
C LEU A 45 12.39 -0.15 -9.87
N VAL A 46 11.64 0.82 -9.34
CA VAL A 46 12.16 2.10 -8.84
C VAL A 46 12.77 1.95 -7.46
N ALA A 47 12.04 1.27 -6.58
CA ALA A 47 12.42 1.09 -5.19
C ALA A 47 12.15 -0.35 -4.77
N LYS A 48 13.15 -1.02 -4.19
CA LYS A 48 12.99 -2.37 -3.68
C LYS A 48 12.56 -2.33 -2.22
N THR A 49 11.45 -2.97 -1.89
CA THR A 49 10.96 -3.12 -0.51
C THR A 49 10.69 -4.60 -0.23
N GLY A 50 9.71 -4.90 0.63
CA GLY A 50 9.27 -6.26 0.92
C GLY A 50 8.15 -6.73 -0.01
N THR A 51 6.92 -6.74 0.47
CA THR A 51 5.72 -7.16 -0.29
C THR A 51 4.63 -6.08 -0.24
N PRO A 52 4.88 -4.89 -0.78
CA PRO A 52 3.98 -3.75 -0.67
C PRO A 52 2.67 -4.00 -1.43
N ASN A 53 1.57 -3.49 -0.87
CA ASN A 53 0.21 -3.71 -1.41
C ASN A 53 -0.40 -2.43 -2.00
N GLY A 54 -0.01 -1.26 -1.49
CA GLY A 54 -0.46 0.02 -1.99
C GLY A 54 0.65 1.04 -2.20
N CYS A 55 0.44 1.94 -3.15
CA CYS A 55 1.23 3.17 -3.25
C CYS A 55 0.40 4.36 -3.75
N ILE A 56 0.90 5.55 -3.42
CA ILE A 56 0.39 6.81 -3.98
C ILE A 56 1.53 7.82 -4.05
N MET A 57 1.58 8.61 -5.13
CA MET A 57 2.51 9.73 -5.26
C MET A 57 1.82 11.02 -4.83
N ASP A 58 2.48 11.83 -4.02
CA ASP A 58 1.99 13.15 -3.63
C ASP A 58 2.34 14.24 -4.66
N THR A 59 2.01 15.49 -4.34
CA THR A 59 2.24 16.62 -5.26
C THR A 59 3.71 17.03 -5.40
N ASN A 60 4.58 16.63 -4.48
CA ASN A 60 6.02 16.90 -4.50
C ASN A 60 6.79 15.82 -5.26
N GLY A 61 6.14 14.71 -5.60
CA GLY A 61 6.76 13.56 -6.25
C GLY A 61 7.27 12.50 -5.28
N ASP A 62 6.97 12.66 -3.98
CA ASP A 62 7.23 11.65 -2.97
C ASP A 62 6.21 10.51 -3.13
N ILE A 63 6.64 9.28 -2.90
CA ILE A 63 5.83 8.08 -3.02
C ILE A 63 5.62 7.49 -1.63
N TRP A 64 4.36 7.32 -1.27
CA TRP A 64 3.94 6.70 -0.02
C TRP A 64 3.53 5.27 -0.29
N VAL A 65 4.02 4.33 0.51
CA VAL A 65 3.87 2.88 0.26
C VAL A 65 3.29 2.19 1.49
N ALA A 66 2.25 1.41 1.28
CA ALA A 66 1.67 0.52 2.27
C ALA A 66 2.39 -0.83 2.20
N GLU A 67 3.40 -1.00 3.06
CA GLU A 67 4.20 -2.23 3.16
C GLU A 67 3.48 -3.25 4.05
N THR A 68 3.46 -4.53 3.62
CA THR A 68 2.80 -5.61 4.38
C THR A 68 3.76 -6.57 5.06
N HIS A 69 4.94 -6.82 4.47
CA HIS A 69 5.89 -7.78 5.02
C HIS A 69 7.29 -7.48 4.46
N PRO A 70 8.37 -7.62 5.24
CA PRO A 70 8.44 -8.25 6.57
C PRO A 70 7.97 -7.35 7.72
N HIS A 71 7.86 -6.05 7.47
CA HIS A 71 7.57 -5.06 8.50
C HIS A 71 6.39 -4.18 8.05
N PRO A 72 5.14 -4.53 8.44
CA PRO A 72 3.97 -3.73 8.16
C PRO A 72 4.20 -2.26 8.52
N SER A 73 4.16 -1.37 7.53
CA SER A 73 4.50 0.05 7.73
C SER A 73 3.96 0.93 6.61
N LEU A 74 3.81 2.21 6.91
CA LEU A 74 3.81 3.27 5.93
C LEU A 74 5.26 3.64 5.65
N MET A 75 5.70 3.44 4.41
CA MET A 75 7.03 3.84 3.95
C MET A 75 6.95 5.09 3.09
N HIS A 76 8.05 5.82 3.05
CA HIS A 76 8.31 6.90 2.11
C HIS A 76 9.41 6.45 1.14
N THR A 77 9.23 6.77 -0.14
CA THR A 77 10.21 6.52 -1.19
C THR A 77 10.14 7.61 -2.25
N THR A 78 11.14 7.66 -3.12
CA THR A 78 11.30 8.65 -4.18
C THR A 78 11.64 7.96 -5.49
N MET A 79 11.50 8.67 -6.62
CA MET A 79 11.78 8.12 -7.95
C MET A 79 13.26 7.74 -8.18
N ASP A 80 14.18 8.17 -7.30
CA ASP A 80 15.59 7.75 -7.31
C ASP A 80 15.86 6.49 -6.48
N GLY A 81 14.82 5.91 -5.86
CA GLY A 81 14.88 4.62 -5.17
C GLY A 81 15.26 4.69 -3.69
N HIS A 82 15.34 5.87 -3.07
CA HIS A 82 15.47 5.96 -1.62
C HIS A 82 14.24 5.37 -0.93
N VAL A 83 14.41 4.64 0.18
CA VAL A 83 13.30 4.05 0.95
C VAL A 83 13.56 4.25 2.43
N GLU A 84 12.55 4.74 3.15
CA GLU A 84 12.56 4.79 4.61
C GLU A 84 11.20 4.39 5.21
N VAL A 85 11.25 3.84 6.43
CA VAL A 85 10.05 3.61 7.22
C VAL A 85 9.60 4.93 7.83
N TYR A 86 8.41 5.38 7.48
CA TYR A 86 7.88 6.65 7.95
C TYR A 86 7.07 6.49 9.25
N LEU A 87 6.21 5.47 9.31
CA LEU A 87 5.41 5.04 10.46
C LEU A 87 5.22 3.51 10.43
N ASP A 88 5.36 2.84 11.57
CA ASP A 88 5.15 1.39 11.71
C ASP A 88 4.17 1.02 12.86
N THR A 89 3.82 2.00 13.69
CA THR A 89 3.01 1.82 14.88
C THR A 89 2.02 2.97 15.09
N VAL A 90 0.86 2.64 15.66
CA VAL A 90 -0.18 3.58 16.08
C VAL A 90 -0.58 3.24 17.50
N ALA A 91 -0.45 4.22 18.41
CA ALA A 91 -0.72 4.02 19.85
C ALA A 91 0.01 2.79 20.45
N GLY A 92 1.25 2.55 20.02
CA GLY A 92 2.08 1.43 20.48
C GLY A 92 1.72 0.05 19.87
N LYS A 93 0.78 -0.01 18.94
CA LYS A 93 0.44 -1.23 18.20
C LYS A 93 0.94 -1.14 16.76
N GLY A 94 1.57 -2.21 16.26
CA GLY A 94 1.97 -2.29 14.86
C GLY A 94 0.76 -2.34 13.92
N PHE A 95 0.99 -1.96 12.66
CA PHE A 95 0.04 -2.29 11.60
C PHE A 95 -0.02 -3.80 11.37
N LEU A 96 -1.13 -4.28 10.79
CA LEU A 96 -1.32 -5.70 10.47
C LEU A 96 -1.12 -5.97 8.98
N LEU A 97 -1.89 -5.28 8.13
CA LEU A 97 -1.80 -5.41 6.68
C LEU A 97 -2.18 -4.11 5.98
N PRO A 98 -1.30 -3.08 6.02
CA PRO A 98 -1.45 -1.86 5.23
C PRO A 98 -1.79 -2.21 3.78
N ASN A 99 -2.81 -1.56 3.21
CA ASN A 99 -3.37 -1.98 1.94
C ASN A 99 -3.41 -0.84 0.93
N ASP A 100 -4.38 0.06 1.03
CA ASP A 100 -4.59 1.13 0.07
C ASP A 100 -4.33 2.50 0.68
N LEU A 101 -4.00 3.45 -0.18
CA LEU A 101 -3.62 4.82 0.17
C LEU A 101 -4.35 5.82 -0.72
N CYS A 102 -4.93 6.86 -0.11
CA CYS A 102 -5.55 7.97 -0.83
C CYS A 102 -5.28 9.28 -0.12
N PHE A 103 -5.03 10.35 -0.88
CA PHE A 103 -4.96 11.70 -0.33
C PHE A 103 -6.33 12.36 -0.39
N SER A 104 -6.69 13.03 0.71
CA SER A 104 -7.79 13.99 0.71
C SER A 104 -7.35 15.33 0.11
N ALA A 105 -8.32 16.21 -0.18
CA ALA A 105 -8.05 17.52 -0.77
C ALA A 105 -7.18 18.45 0.10
N ASP A 106 -7.17 18.25 1.42
CA ASP A 106 -6.35 19.04 2.36
C ASP A 106 -4.92 18.50 2.52
N GLY A 107 -4.60 17.37 1.89
CA GLY A 107 -3.29 16.72 1.95
C GLY A 107 -3.15 15.68 3.06
N THR A 108 -4.20 15.40 3.84
CA THR A 108 -4.21 14.28 4.80
C THR A 108 -4.18 12.95 4.03
N LEU A 109 -3.27 12.05 4.43
CA LEU A 109 -3.15 10.71 3.87
C LEU A 109 -4.11 9.76 4.59
N TYR A 110 -4.92 9.05 3.83
CA TYR A 110 -5.80 8.00 4.32
C TYR A 110 -5.21 6.65 3.97
N MET A 111 -5.27 5.71 4.91
CA MET A 111 -4.73 4.37 4.74
C MET A 111 -5.69 3.31 5.28
N THR A 112 -5.91 2.24 4.53
CA THR A 112 -6.54 1.02 5.06
C THR A 112 -5.49 0.07 5.63
N ASP A 113 -5.86 -0.57 6.73
CA ASP A 113 -5.17 -1.75 7.27
C ASP A 113 -6.17 -2.90 7.27
N SER A 114 -5.84 -3.97 6.56
CA SER A 114 -6.78 -5.07 6.34
C SER A 114 -7.03 -5.93 7.58
N GLY A 115 -6.28 -5.69 8.67
CA GLY A 115 -6.66 -6.16 9.99
C GLY A 115 -6.29 -7.59 10.33
N MET A 116 -5.38 -8.21 9.57
CA MET A 116 -4.84 -9.54 9.84
C MET A 116 -3.52 -9.73 9.10
N LEU A 117 -2.49 -10.22 9.77
CA LEU A 117 -1.18 -10.45 9.13
C LEU A 117 -1.27 -11.52 8.04
N MET A 118 -0.39 -11.45 7.03
CA MET A 118 -0.38 -12.46 5.97
C MET A 118 -0.08 -13.88 6.47
N SER A 119 0.61 -14.02 7.59
CA SER A 119 0.92 -15.31 8.21
C SER A 119 -0.26 -15.91 8.96
N GLU A 120 -1.29 -15.12 9.31
CA GLU A 120 -2.43 -15.55 10.12
C GLU A 120 -3.60 -16.05 9.27
N TRP A 121 -3.70 -15.58 8.02
CA TRP A 121 -4.75 -15.97 7.08
C TRP A 121 -4.30 -16.98 6.01
N VAL A 122 -2.99 -17.10 5.73
CA VAL A 122 -2.42 -18.12 4.85
C VAL A 122 -1.80 -19.21 5.71
N VAL A 123 -2.58 -20.26 5.96
CA VAL A 123 -2.21 -21.39 6.81
C VAL A 123 -1.97 -22.61 5.92
N ASN A 124 -0.80 -23.24 6.05
CA ASN A 124 -0.41 -24.42 5.26
C ASN A 124 -0.53 -24.23 3.73
N GLY A 125 -0.27 -23.01 3.23
CA GLY A 125 -0.35 -22.69 1.80
C GLY A 125 -1.76 -22.48 1.26
N GLY A 126 -2.78 -22.42 2.12
CA GLY A 126 -4.15 -22.10 1.76
C GLY A 126 -4.76 -21.07 2.71
N LEU A 127 -5.98 -20.60 2.38
CA LEU A 127 -6.72 -19.74 3.30
C LEU A 127 -7.09 -20.51 4.57
N ARG A 128 -7.03 -19.83 5.72
CA ARG A 128 -7.61 -20.35 6.97
C ARG A 128 -9.07 -20.80 6.75
N PRO A 129 -9.53 -21.93 7.33
CA PRO A 129 -10.86 -22.49 7.04
C PRO A 129 -12.03 -21.56 7.41
N ASP A 130 -11.85 -20.72 8.43
CA ASP A 130 -12.84 -19.77 8.93
C ASP A 130 -12.66 -18.36 8.32
N TRP A 131 -12.00 -18.23 7.16
CA TRP A 131 -11.71 -16.98 6.45
C TRP A 131 -12.88 -15.98 6.50
N ALA A 132 -14.09 -16.44 6.18
CA ALA A 132 -15.28 -15.61 6.10
C ALA A 132 -15.75 -15.06 7.45
N THR A 133 -15.32 -15.61 8.58
CA THR A 133 -15.73 -15.21 9.94
C THR A 133 -14.54 -14.95 10.85
N ALA A 134 -13.33 -14.93 10.29
CA ALA A 134 -12.11 -14.72 11.05
C ALA A 134 -12.13 -13.37 11.76
N PRO A 135 -11.43 -13.24 12.90
CA PRO A 135 -11.49 -12.04 13.74
C PRO A 135 -10.59 -10.92 13.18
N PHE A 136 -10.93 -10.36 12.02
CA PHE A 136 -10.23 -9.19 11.50
C PHE A 136 -10.44 -7.99 12.42
N ASP A 137 -9.38 -7.23 12.62
CA ASP A 137 -9.44 -5.89 13.19
C ASP A 137 -9.01 -4.87 12.12
N GLY A 138 -9.74 -4.86 11.01
CA GLY A 138 -9.47 -3.96 9.89
C GLY A 138 -9.78 -2.52 10.28
N ARG A 139 -8.96 -1.59 9.81
CA ARG A 139 -9.02 -0.18 10.22
C ARG A 139 -8.86 0.75 9.04
N VAL A 140 -9.41 1.95 9.20
CA VAL A 140 -9.16 3.10 8.33
C VAL A 140 -8.47 4.16 9.17
N TYR A 141 -7.32 4.66 8.69
CA TYR A 141 -6.55 5.71 9.35
C TYR A 141 -6.59 7.00 8.52
N ALA A 142 -6.60 8.14 9.21
CA ALA A 142 -6.18 9.43 8.68
C ALA A 142 -4.84 9.81 9.32
N ILE A 143 -3.90 10.24 8.49
CA ILE A 143 -2.50 10.47 8.84
C ILE A 143 -2.09 11.87 8.38
N ASP A 144 -1.72 12.70 9.33
CA ASP A 144 -1.06 13.97 9.05
C ASP A 144 0.44 13.72 8.89
N LEU A 145 0.94 13.83 7.66
CA LEU A 145 2.34 13.60 7.31
C LEU A 145 3.31 14.68 7.80
N LYS A 146 2.82 15.81 8.31
CA LYS A 146 3.69 16.84 8.90
C LYS A 146 3.90 16.61 10.38
N THR A 147 2.83 16.25 11.08
CA THR A 147 2.85 16.06 12.53
C THR A 147 3.06 14.61 12.96
N LYS A 148 2.98 13.65 12.01
CA LYS A 148 2.95 12.20 12.27
C LYS A 148 1.77 11.77 13.15
N THR A 149 0.73 12.59 13.22
CA THR A 149 -0.48 12.27 13.99
C THR A 149 -1.32 11.27 13.20
N VAL A 150 -1.79 10.23 13.87
CA VAL A 150 -2.64 9.20 13.28
C VAL A 150 -3.95 9.11 14.05
N ALA A 151 -5.08 9.17 13.33
CA ALA A 151 -6.41 8.93 13.86
C ALA A 151 -6.99 7.66 13.21
N ALA A 152 -7.45 6.71 14.02
CA ALA A 152 -8.29 5.61 13.53
C ALA A 152 -9.73 6.12 13.37
N LEU A 153 -10.20 6.19 12.13
CA LEU A 153 -11.53 6.66 11.78
C LEU A 153 -12.60 5.57 11.92
N ASP A 154 -12.21 4.32 11.66
CA ASP A 154 -13.05 3.14 11.79
C ASP A 154 -12.19 1.92 12.15
N TRP A 155 -12.80 0.89 12.76
CA TRP A 155 -12.12 -0.31 13.25
C TRP A 155 -13.06 -1.52 13.33
N GLY A 156 -12.49 -2.73 13.47
CA GLY A 156 -13.27 -3.97 13.44
C GLY A 156 -13.84 -4.31 12.07
N LEU A 157 -13.33 -3.67 11.00
CA LEU A 157 -13.75 -3.92 9.63
C LEU A 157 -13.22 -5.28 9.16
N ARG A 158 -14.00 -5.95 8.33
CA ARG A 158 -13.58 -7.19 7.69
C ARG A 158 -12.77 -6.87 6.43
N PHE A 159 -11.46 -6.92 6.56
CA PHE A 159 -10.52 -6.86 5.44
C PHE A 159 -10.75 -5.65 4.50
N PRO A 160 -10.73 -4.41 5.02
CA PRO A 160 -10.83 -3.23 4.17
C PRO A 160 -9.61 -3.17 3.24
N ASN A 161 -9.85 -3.41 1.96
CA ASN A 161 -8.79 -3.48 0.95
C ASN A 161 -8.54 -2.08 0.36
N GLY A 162 -9.46 -1.58 -0.46
CA GLY A 162 -9.36 -0.26 -1.10
C GLY A 162 -10.14 0.86 -0.41
N LEU A 163 -9.73 2.11 -0.66
CA LEU A 163 -10.43 3.32 -0.25
C LEU A 163 -10.35 4.40 -1.33
N ALA A 164 -11.40 5.21 -1.45
CA ALA A 164 -11.44 6.34 -2.38
C ALA A 164 -12.32 7.46 -1.83
N PHE A 165 -12.00 8.70 -2.19
CA PHE A 165 -12.89 9.83 -1.97
C PHE A 165 -13.98 9.90 -3.03
N GLY A 166 -15.16 10.34 -2.61
CA GLY A 166 -16.24 10.73 -3.51
C GLY A 166 -15.88 12.00 -4.29
N PRO A 167 -16.71 12.38 -5.28
CA PRO A 167 -16.52 13.60 -6.06
C PRO A 167 -16.91 14.89 -5.31
N ASP A 168 -17.46 14.78 -4.10
CA ASP A 168 -18.00 15.85 -3.26
C ASP A 168 -16.98 16.53 -2.35
#